data_AF-A0A9X0AFH7-F1
#
_entry.id   AF-A0A9X0AFH7-F1
#
_cell.length_a   1.000
_cell.length_b   1.000
_cell.length_c   1.000
_cell.angle_alpha   90.00
_cell.angle_beta   90.00
_cell.angle_gamma   90.00
#
_symmetry.space_group_name_H-M   'P 1'
#
loop_
_entity.id
_entity.type
_entity.pdbx_description
1 polymer ?
#
loop_
_entity_poly.entity_id
_entity_poly.type
_entity_poly.pdbx_seq_one_letter_code
_entity_poly.pdbx_strand_id
1 'polypeptide(L)'
;MHLFQPLLLTSIVLAAAISPRQHSRRAAAYFLDNNPNGSSIIAMEICREDGTLSSPVRTSTGGKGMLALNAPVANSTAAPAIGSQDTLFSQNSIIVSGNKLFTVNTGSKTVAMFSIDPNNSLHPRMIGSPVDTMGEFPAAVAFSSKLKTACVLNGGAIAGVSCFSAHHIKGLSPIGSLRPIDLNQTTPPVGPAGTVSDILFNPSQTTLLASVKGSPVLPGSFIAYPVSKIDRSISTTPILSQPPQVHVAFGISFLGSDHRLAVSDPAIGASLVSISPSFSVTQDVPITIAGEGTVCWAEYNPKNQEIYLMDGGKPNITVVNAKTGIIKKGIQQDDSGLGSLDARLGGDFLYVLKTAPEINVIETKTRRTVQRFNLTSLGSRQGFVGMATWGFDQHEGGEW
;
A
#
# COMPACT_ATOMS: atom_id res chain seq x y z
N MET A 1 63.99 -53.79 -8.27
CA MET A 1 63.93 -52.71 -7.27
C MET A 1 63.21 -51.54 -7.90
N HIS A 2 62.18 -51.02 -7.20
CA HIS A 2 61.46 -49.76 -7.47
C HIS A 2 60.53 -49.73 -8.70
N LEU A 3 59.31 -49.19 -8.67
CA LEU A 3 58.58 -48.45 -7.62
C LEU A 3 57.09 -48.47 -8.05
N PHE A 4 56.18 -48.96 -7.19
CA PHE A 4 54.73 -48.79 -7.36
C PHE A 4 54.38 -47.35 -6.96
N GLN A 5 53.80 -46.59 -7.88
CA GLN A 5 53.37 -45.21 -7.67
C GLN A 5 51.85 -45.19 -7.42
N PRO A 6 51.34 -44.75 -6.26
CA PRO A 6 49.92 -44.66 -6.04
C PRO A 6 49.38 -43.33 -6.61
N LEU A 7 48.33 -43.41 -7.41
CA LEU A 7 47.52 -42.26 -7.81
C LEU A 7 46.73 -41.76 -6.58
N LEU A 8 47.02 -40.54 -6.12
CA LEU A 8 46.16 -39.80 -5.19
C LEU A 8 45.00 -39.19 -5.99
N LEU A 9 43.78 -39.70 -5.79
CA LEU A 9 42.56 -38.99 -6.15
C LEU A 9 42.31 -37.89 -5.13
N THR A 10 42.45 -36.64 -5.53
CA THR A 10 42.01 -35.46 -4.77
C THR A 10 40.50 -35.31 -4.90
N SER A 11 39.78 -35.44 -3.78
CA SER A 11 38.36 -35.13 -3.70
C SER A 11 38.17 -33.61 -3.84
N ILE A 12 37.58 -33.17 -4.95
CA ILE A 12 37.14 -31.77 -5.10
C ILE A 12 35.90 -31.59 -4.23
N VAL A 13 36.09 -31.00 -3.04
CA VAL A 13 34.98 -30.51 -2.21
C VAL A 13 34.52 -29.18 -2.80
N LEU A 14 33.41 -29.19 -3.53
CA LEU A 14 32.70 -27.96 -3.91
C LEU A 14 32.06 -27.39 -2.63
N ALA A 15 32.75 -26.46 -1.97
CA ALA A 15 32.16 -25.65 -0.93
C ALA A 15 31.12 -24.72 -1.57
N ALA A 16 29.84 -25.09 -1.49
CA ALA A 16 28.76 -24.16 -1.75
C ALA A 16 28.88 -23.00 -0.74
N ALA A 17 29.26 -21.82 -1.21
CA ALA A 17 29.26 -20.61 -0.41
C ALA A 17 27.80 -20.28 -0.07
N ILE A 18 27.33 -20.74 1.10
CA ILE A 18 26.11 -20.25 1.72
C ILE A 18 26.44 -18.82 2.16
N SER A 19 26.17 -17.84 1.30
CA SER A 19 26.12 -16.44 1.72
C SER A 19 25.07 -16.33 2.83
N PRO A 20 25.44 -16.00 4.08
CA PRO A 20 24.43 -15.79 5.10
C PRO A 20 23.61 -14.58 4.64
N ARG A 21 22.29 -14.79 4.43
CA ARG A 21 21.34 -13.68 4.28
C ARG A 21 21.53 -12.78 5.50
N GLN A 22 22.10 -11.60 5.28
CA GLN A 22 22.13 -10.57 6.31
C GLN A 22 20.68 -10.19 6.58
N HIS A 23 20.10 -10.72 7.65
CA HIS A 23 18.99 -10.06 8.29
C HIS A 23 19.49 -8.66 8.63
N SER A 24 18.90 -7.64 8.01
CA SER A 24 19.15 -6.27 8.46
C SER A 24 18.83 -6.24 9.96
N ARG A 25 19.80 -5.89 10.79
CA ARG A 25 19.53 -5.70 12.23
C ARG A 25 18.56 -4.56 12.48
N ARG A 26 18.38 -3.67 11.50
CA ARG A 26 17.49 -2.51 11.55
C ARG A 26 16.16 -2.79 10.89
N ALA A 27 15.13 -2.10 11.36
CA ALA A 27 13.81 -2.05 10.76
C ALA A 27 13.31 -0.60 10.81
N ALA A 28 12.43 -0.26 9.88
CA ALA A 28 11.90 1.10 9.79
C ALA A 28 10.45 1.10 9.33
N ALA A 29 9.73 2.12 9.78
CA ALA A 29 8.39 2.46 9.35
C ALA A 29 8.47 3.75 8.52
N TYR A 30 7.64 3.85 7.50
CA TYR A 30 7.55 5.03 6.64
C TYR A 30 6.08 5.45 6.43
N PHE A 31 5.84 6.75 6.41
CA PHE A 31 4.60 7.32 5.88
C PHE A 31 4.91 8.58 5.07
N LEU A 32 3.97 9.00 4.23
CA LEU A 32 4.07 10.21 3.43
C LEU A 32 3.46 11.39 4.20
N ASP A 33 4.20 12.48 4.32
CA ASP A 33 3.63 13.80 4.57
C ASP A 33 3.37 14.49 3.22
N ASN A 34 2.12 14.42 2.77
CA ASN A 34 1.60 14.97 1.52
C ASN A 34 1.37 16.50 1.60
N ASN A 35 2.41 17.22 2.01
CA ASN A 35 2.34 18.64 2.32
C ASN A 35 2.37 19.52 1.06
N PRO A 36 1.41 20.45 0.85
CA PRO A 36 1.40 21.36 -0.29
C PRO A 36 2.64 22.26 -0.42
N ASN A 37 3.35 22.51 0.68
CA ASN A 37 4.59 23.29 0.68
C ASN A 37 5.85 22.45 0.39
N GLY A 38 5.72 21.13 0.32
CA GLY A 38 6.82 20.21 0.03
C GLY A 38 6.61 18.85 0.69
N SER A 39 6.33 17.84 -0.11
CA SER A 39 6.08 16.49 0.38
C SER A 39 7.34 15.85 0.93
N SER A 40 7.20 15.05 1.97
CA SER A 40 8.33 14.36 2.61
C SER A 40 7.97 12.94 3.02
N ILE A 41 8.93 12.04 2.97
CA ILE A 41 8.87 10.74 3.66
C ILE A 41 9.24 10.99 5.13
N ILE A 42 8.41 10.51 6.04
CA ILE A 42 8.77 10.40 7.45
C ILE A 42 9.19 8.95 7.70
N ALA A 43 10.44 8.75 8.09
CA ALA A 43 11.00 7.47 8.48
C ALA A 43 11.13 7.41 10.00
N MET A 44 10.81 6.26 10.60
CA MET A 44 10.97 6.03 12.05
C MET A 44 11.67 4.69 12.25
N GLU A 45 12.50 4.62 13.29
CA GLU A 45 13.14 3.38 13.69
C GLU A 45 12.11 2.45 14.34
N ILE A 46 12.18 1.17 14.00
CA ILE A 46 11.42 0.12 14.68
C ILE A 46 12.38 -0.70 15.55
N CYS A 47 12.12 -0.69 16.86
CA CYS A 47 12.73 -1.64 17.80
C CYS A 47 12.25 -3.05 17.47
N ARG A 48 13.17 -4.01 17.25
CA ARG A 48 12.78 -5.37 16.83
C ARG A 48 12.21 -6.20 17.97
N GLU A 49 12.59 -5.87 19.19
CA GLU A 49 12.26 -6.60 20.41
C GLU A 49 10.81 -6.34 20.83
N ASP A 50 10.33 -5.09 20.73
CA ASP A 50 9.01 -4.68 21.21
C ASP A 50 8.15 -3.96 20.16
N GLY A 51 8.68 -3.79 18.94
CA GLY A 51 7.98 -3.16 17.82
C GLY A 51 7.88 -1.64 17.91
N THR A 52 8.35 -1.01 18.98
CA THR A 52 8.15 0.43 19.24
C THR A 52 8.85 1.32 18.21
N LEU A 53 8.23 2.47 17.96
CA LEU A 53 8.72 3.53 17.08
C LEU A 53 9.54 4.57 17.83
N SER A 54 10.58 5.09 17.17
CA SER A 54 11.37 6.21 17.66
C SER A 54 12.03 7.00 16.52
N SER A 55 12.70 8.10 16.87
CA SER A 55 13.64 8.82 15.99
C SER A 55 13.05 9.20 14.62
N PRO A 56 11.96 9.98 14.56
CA PRO A 56 11.37 10.36 13.28
C PRO A 56 12.33 11.26 12.50
N VAL A 57 12.59 10.89 11.24
CA VAL A 57 13.45 11.61 10.30
C VAL A 57 12.65 11.97 9.06
N ARG A 58 12.82 13.21 8.60
CA ARG A 58 12.15 13.73 7.41
C ARG A 58 13.11 13.72 6.22
N THR A 59 12.67 13.13 5.10
CA THR A 59 13.39 13.12 3.82
C THR A 59 12.51 13.73 2.74
N SER A 60 13.01 14.72 2.00
CA SER A 60 12.25 15.35 0.92
C SER A 60 11.94 14.36 -0.21
N THR A 61 10.72 14.43 -0.74
CA THR A 61 10.31 13.70 -1.94
C THR A 61 10.74 14.38 -3.24
N GLY A 62 11.22 15.64 -3.17
CA GLY A 62 11.45 16.50 -4.34
C GLY A 62 10.17 17.06 -4.99
N GLY A 63 8.99 16.75 -4.47
CA GLY A 63 7.70 17.25 -4.97
C GLY A 63 6.86 17.94 -3.89
N LYS A 64 5.63 18.30 -4.26
CA LYS A 64 4.62 18.94 -3.42
C LYS A 64 3.37 18.09 -3.34
N GLY A 65 2.68 18.17 -2.23
CA GLY A 65 1.37 17.57 -2.03
C GLY A 65 0.24 18.46 -2.54
N MET A 66 -0.94 17.89 -2.58
CA MET A 66 -2.24 18.52 -2.81
C MET A 66 -3.26 17.69 -2.05
N LEU A 67 -4.17 18.39 -1.37
CA LEU A 67 -5.15 17.76 -0.50
C LEU A 67 -6.48 17.63 -1.25
N ALA A 68 -7.06 16.44 -1.23
CA ALA A 68 -8.39 16.20 -1.79
C ALA A 68 -9.47 16.99 -1.02
N LEU A 69 -10.62 17.17 -1.67
CA LEU A 69 -11.78 17.85 -1.11
C LEU A 69 -12.79 16.82 -0.60
N ASN A 70 -13.28 17.01 0.61
CA ASN A 70 -14.42 16.27 1.12
C ASN A 70 -15.68 16.72 0.40
N ALA A 71 -16.44 15.76 -0.10
CA ALA A 71 -17.79 15.99 -0.58
C ALA A 71 -18.65 16.57 0.55
N PRO A 72 -19.51 17.55 0.26
CA PRO A 72 -20.48 18.02 1.23
C PRO A 72 -21.42 16.88 1.63
N VAL A 73 -21.92 16.91 2.87
CA VAL A 73 -22.97 15.99 3.32
C VAL A 73 -24.17 16.03 2.36
N ALA A 74 -24.81 14.89 2.15
CA ALA A 74 -25.94 14.78 1.22
C ALA A 74 -26.99 15.88 1.50
N ASN A 75 -27.50 16.50 0.43
CA ASN A 75 -28.45 17.63 0.46
C ASN A 75 -27.91 18.95 1.03
N SER A 76 -26.60 19.07 1.27
CA SER A 76 -25.98 20.36 1.61
C SER A 76 -25.69 21.17 0.35
N THR A 77 -25.85 22.50 0.46
CA THR A 77 -25.45 23.48 -0.55
C THR A 77 -24.02 23.99 -0.35
N ALA A 78 -23.32 23.50 0.67
CA ALA A 78 -21.94 23.89 0.92
C ALA A 78 -21.01 23.43 -0.22
N ALA A 79 -20.04 24.27 -0.57
CA ALA A 79 -18.98 23.88 -1.48
C ALA A 79 -18.10 22.77 -0.85
N PRO A 80 -17.47 21.89 -1.65
CA PRO A 80 -16.47 20.95 -1.16
C PRO A 80 -15.36 21.67 -0.38
N ALA A 81 -14.92 21.07 0.72
CA ALA A 81 -13.93 21.65 1.62
C ALA A 81 -12.68 20.76 1.70
N ILE A 82 -11.53 21.34 1.99
CA ILE A 82 -10.28 20.57 2.11
C ILE A 82 -10.41 19.50 3.22
N GLY A 83 -10.04 18.26 2.91
CA GLY A 83 -10.05 17.15 3.86
C GLY A 83 -9.11 17.38 5.04
N SER A 84 -9.48 16.91 6.24
CA SER A 84 -8.75 17.19 7.49
C SER A 84 -7.88 16.03 8.01
N GLN A 85 -8.09 14.80 7.53
CA GLN A 85 -7.45 13.59 8.06
C GLN A 85 -6.87 12.72 6.95
N ASP A 86 -7.72 12.14 6.12
CA ASP A 86 -7.32 11.46 4.88
C ASP A 86 -7.50 12.42 3.71
N THR A 87 -6.38 12.82 3.11
CA THR A 87 -6.35 13.80 2.02
C THR A 87 -6.03 13.19 0.66
N LEU A 88 -5.98 11.85 0.58
CA LEU A 88 -5.82 11.12 -0.68
C LEU A 88 -7.03 10.25 -1.02
N PHE A 89 -7.83 9.84 -0.03
CA PHE A 89 -8.87 8.83 -0.20
C PHE A 89 -8.32 7.53 -0.77
N SER A 90 -7.08 7.16 -0.44
CA SER A 90 -6.39 6.05 -1.08
C SER A 90 -5.64 5.19 -0.06
N GLN A 91 -5.17 4.05 -0.56
CA GLN A 91 -4.20 3.20 0.11
C GLN A 91 -2.97 3.07 -0.82
N ASN A 92 -1.80 2.74 -0.26
CA ASN A 92 -0.54 2.57 -1.01
C ASN A 92 0.01 3.86 -1.68
N SER A 93 -0.16 5.02 -1.06
CA SER A 93 0.54 6.27 -1.45
C SER A 93 2.06 6.23 -1.22
N ILE A 94 2.51 5.30 -0.40
CA ILE A 94 3.91 4.94 -0.16
C ILE A 94 4.02 3.43 -0.01
N ILE A 95 4.97 2.83 -0.71
CA ILE A 95 5.24 1.38 -0.63
C ILE A 95 6.73 1.10 -0.51
N VAL A 96 7.06 -0.05 0.07
CA VAL A 96 8.41 -0.60 0.11
C VAL A 96 8.42 -1.97 -0.58
N SER A 97 9.44 -2.22 -1.38
CA SER A 97 9.72 -3.53 -1.97
C SER A 97 11.23 -3.80 -1.99
N GLY A 98 11.67 -4.77 -1.20
CA GLY A 98 13.09 -4.96 -0.90
C GLY A 98 13.71 -3.68 -0.35
N ASN A 99 14.81 -3.22 -0.94
CA ASN A 99 15.49 -1.97 -0.55
C ASN A 99 15.07 -0.76 -1.38
N LYS A 100 13.84 -0.77 -1.89
CA LYS A 100 13.27 0.32 -2.69
C LYS A 100 12.01 0.84 -2.04
N LEU A 101 11.86 2.16 -2.06
CA LEU A 101 10.67 2.85 -1.60
C LEU A 101 10.13 3.72 -2.74
N PHE A 102 8.82 3.72 -2.93
CA PHE A 102 8.14 4.53 -3.94
C PHE A 102 7.06 5.36 -3.26
N THR A 103 6.91 6.61 -3.66
CA THR A 103 5.86 7.48 -3.11
C THR A 103 5.41 8.53 -4.13
N VAL A 104 4.19 9.02 -3.97
CA VAL A 104 3.53 9.97 -4.86
C VAL A 104 3.59 11.41 -4.31
N ASN A 105 3.50 12.39 -5.20
CA ASN A 105 3.42 13.81 -4.89
C ASN A 105 2.22 14.41 -5.63
N THR A 106 1.07 14.52 -4.97
CA THR A 106 -0.17 14.88 -5.66
C THR A 106 -0.15 16.28 -6.27
N GLY A 107 0.46 17.25 -5.60
CA GLY A 107 0.51 18.64 -6.07
C GLY A 107 1.52 18.89 -7.18
N SER A 108 2.60 18.12 -7.21
CA SER A 108 3.57 18.16 -8.31
C SER A 108 3.23 17.21 -9.44
N LYS A 109 2.20 16.36 -9.30
CA LYS A 109 1.83 15.34 -10.29
C LYS A 109 2.97 14.35 -10.56
N THR A 110 3.80 14.06 -9.55
CA THR A 110 5.00 13.19 -9.71
C THR A 110 4.98 11.94 -8.85
N VAL A 111 5.78 10.95 -9.24
CA VAL A 111 6.16 9.80 -8.42
C VAL A 111 7.68 9.81 -8.22
N ALA A 112 8.13 9.44 -7.04
CA ALA A 112 9.55 9.40 -6.67
C ALA A 112 9.95 8.00 -6.20
N MET A 113 11.22 7.66 -6.47
CA MET A 113 11.83 6.38 -6.12
C MET A 113 13.04 6.61 -5.23
N PHE A 114 13.20 5.76 -4.22
CA PHE A 114 14.29 5.83 -3.24
C PHE A 114 14.96 4.46 -3.07
N SER A 115 16.24 4.49 -2.69
CA SER A 115 16.96 3.36 -2.13
C SER A 115 16.94 3.44 -0.61
N ILE A 116 16.79 2.29 0.03
CA ILE A 116 16.97 2.14 1.48
C ILE A 116 18.31 1.46 1.70
N ASP A 117 19.25 2.16 2.33
CA ASP A 117 20.51 1.56 2.77
C ASP A 117 20.24 0.73 4.03
N PRO A 118 20.54 -0.58 4.04
CA PRO A 118 20.32 -1.40 5.23
C PRO A 118 21.07 -0.93 6.48
N ASN A 119 22.18 -0.21 6.29
CA ASN A 119 22.97 0.40 7.36
C ASN A 119 22.50 1.81 7.70
N ASN A 120 21.49 2.35 7.00
CA ASN A 120 20.94 3.68 7.25
C ASN A 120 19.48 3.80 6.78
N SER A 121 18.59 2.97 7.34
CA SER A 121 17.20 2.86 6.90
C SER A 121 16.36 4.12 7.14
N LEU A 122 16.77 5.03 8.03
CA LEU A 122 16.04 6.27 8.32
C LEU A 122 16.26 7.38 7.29
N HIS A 123 17.25 7.22 6.40
CA HIS A 123 17.61 8.23 5.41
C HIS A 123 17.53 7.64 3.99
N PRO A 124 16.31 7.30 3.50
CA PRO A 124 16.15 6.80 2.15
C PRO A 124 16.72 7.81 1.14
N ARG A 125 17.49 7.34 0.16
CA ARG A 125 18.15 8.20 -0.83
C ARG A 125 17.42 8.15 -2.15
N MET A 126 16.97 9.31 -2.64
CA MET A 126 16.30 9.42 -3.93
C MET A 126 17.18 8.85 -5.05
N ILE A 127 16.56 8.08 -5.95
CA ILE A 127 17.19 7.53 -7.15
C ILE A 127 16.63 8.31 -8.35
N GLY A 128 17.52 9.00 -9.08
CA GLY A 128 17.10 9.91 -10.15
C GLY A 128 16.40 11.14 -9.59
N SER A 129 15.29 11.53 -10.21
CA SER A 129 14.42 12.64 -9.80
C SER A 129 12.95 12.20 -9.82
N PRO A 130 12.03 12.93 -9.17
CA PRO A 130 10.61 12.68 -9.33
C PRO A 130 10.22 12.81 -10.81
N VAL A 131 9.35 11.93 -11.29
CA VAL A 131 8.91 11.89 -12.69
C VAL A 131 7.42 12.20 -12.79
N ASP A 132 7.05 12.91 -13.86
CA ASP A 132 5.65 13.23 -14.17
C ASP A 132 4.82 11.94 -14.33
N THR A 133 3.66 11.91 -13.69
CA THR A 133 2.77 10.75 -13.65
C THR A 133 1.82 10.68 -14.83
N MET A 134 1.85 11.66 -15.72
CA MET A 134 0.95 11.86 -16.87
C MET A 134 -0.53 12.06 -16.48
N GLY A 135 -0.84 12.08 -15.18
CA GLY A 135 -2.15 12.41 -14.61
C GLY A 135 -2.04 13.61 -13.66
N GLU A 136 -3.11 13.92 -12.94
CA GLU A 136 -3.16 15.14 -12.12
C GLU A 136 -3.14 14.95 -10.62
N PHE A 137 -3.53 13.78 -10.12
CA PHE A 137 -3.56 13.51 -8.68
C PHE A 137 -3.10 12.06 -8.42
N PRO A 138 -1.79 11.77 -8.45
CA PRO A 138 -1.26 10.43 -8.17
C PRO A 138 -1.57 10.02 -6.73
N ALA A 139 -2.48 9.07 -6.56
CA ALA A 139 -3.04 8.72 -5.25
C ALA A 139 -2.43 7.44 -4.66
N ALA A 140 -2.01 6.50 -5.51
CA ALA A 140 -1.46 5.21 -5.10
C ALA A 140 -0.37 4.73 -6.08
N VAL A 141 0.55 3.91 -5.60
CA VAL A 141 1.64 3.33 -6.39
C VAL A 141 1.80 1.84 -6.09
N ALA A 142 1.99 1.06 -7.15
CA ALA A 142 2.33 -0.36 -7.12
C ALA A 142 3.72 -0.59 -7.70
N PHE A 143 4.42 -1.61 -7.24
CA PHE A 143 5.70 -2.02 -7.83
C PHE A 143 5.78 -3.53 -8.01
N SER A 144 6.25 -3.96 -9.17
CA SER A 144 6.58 -5.35 -9.47
C SER A 144 8.10 -5.51 -9.51
N SER A 145 8.63 -6.32 -8.58
CA SER A 145 10.04 -6.71 -8.55
C SER A 145 10.43 -7.59 -9.73
N LYS A 146 9.52 -8.44 -10.22
CA LYS A 146 9.70 -9.34 -11.38
C LYS A 146 9.78 -8.57 -12.69
N LEU A 147 8.94 -7.55 -12.86
CA LEU A 147 8.90 -6.70 -14.06
C LEU A 147 9.86 -5.52 -13.98
N LYS A 148 10.32 -5.16 -12.77
CA LYS A 148 11.03 -3.92 -12.47
C LYS A 148 10.23 -2.70 -12.93
N THR A 149 8.93 -2.72 -12.65
CA THR A 149 7.98 -1.72 -13.12
C THR A 149 7.18 -1.17 -11.95
N ALA A 150 7.16 0.16 -11.81
CA ALA A 150 6.25 0.87 -10.92
C ALA A 150 5.04 1.36 -11.72
N CYS A 151 3.83 1.29 -11.18
CA CYS A 151 2.64 1.86 -11.80
C CYS A 151 1.90 2.74 -10.80
N VAL A 152 1.41 3.88 -11.26
CA VAL A 152 0.78 4.91 -10.46
C VAL A 152 -0.67 5.05 -10.89
N LEU A 153 -1.58 5.04 -9.91
CA LEU A 153 -2.98 5.32 -10.11
C LEU A 153 -3.24 6.80 -9.85
N ASN A 154 -3.65 7.51 -10.89
CA ASN A 154 -3.95 8.94 -10.86
C ASN A 154 -5.45 9.15 -10.80
N GLY A 155 -5.89 10.00 -9.88
CA GLY A 155 -7.21 10.60 -9.87
C GLY A 155 -7.18 12.03 -10.43
N GLY A 156 -8.18 12.82 -10.04
CA GLY A 156 -8.35 14.18 -10.53
C GLY A 156 -9.07 14.24 -11.88
N ALA A 157 -8.98 15.39 -12.55
CA ALA A 157 -9.57 15.61 -13.87
C ALA A 157 -8.86 14.81 -14.98
N ILE A 158 -7.56 14.52 -14.83
CA ILE A 158 -6.83 13.58 -15.69
C ILE A 158 -6.47 12.35 -14.87
N ALA A 159 -7.39 11.39 -14.88
CA ALA A 159 -7.27 10.14 -14.15
C ALA A 159 -6.84 8.98 -15.06
N GLY A 160 -6.14 8.01 -14.48
CA GLY A 160 -5.65 6.85 -15.20
C GLY A 160 -4.43 6.19 -14.57
N VAL A 161 -3.98 5.11 -15.21
CA VAL A 161 -2.78 4.37 -14.78
C VAL A 161 -1.61 4.72 -15.68
N SER A 162 -0.49 5.13 -15.08
CA SER A 162 0.79 5.29 -15.75
C SER A 162 1.81 4.31 -15.20
N CYS A 163 2.72 3.80 -16.03
CA CYS A 163 3.73 2.83 -15.60
C CYS A 163 5.13 3.29 -15.99
N PHE A 164 6.13 2.84 -15.23
CA PHE A 164 7.50 3.31 -15.29
C PHE A 164 8.47 2.15 -15.09
N SER A 165 9.53 2.09 -15.90
CA SER A 165 10.66 1.20 -15.66
C SER A 165 11.45 1.73 -14.48
N ALA A 166 11.79 0.87 -13.53
CA ALA A 166 12.55 1.21 -12.36
C ALA A 166 14.02 0.78 -12.50
N HIS A 167 14.90 1.77 -12.70
CA HIS A 167 16.33 1.57 -12.82
C HIS A 167 17.04 1.97 -11.52
N HIS A 168 17.97 1.14 -11.05
CA HIS A 168 18.65 1.33 -9.76
C HIS A 168 19.54 2.58 -9.64
N ILE A 169 20.03 3.13 -10.76
CA ILE A 169 20.78 4.40 -10.84
C ILE A 169 19.92 5.55 -11.39
N LYS A 170 19.33 5.36 -12.57
CA LYS A 170 18.59 6.42 -13.29
C LYS A 170 17.23 6.78 -12.69
N GLY A 171 16.66 5.94 -11.83
CA GLY A 171 15.33 6.16 -11.25
C GLY A 171 14.24 5.63 -12.17
N LEU A 172 13.14 6.37 -12.27
CA LEU A 172 11.96 5.98 -13.02
C LEU A 172 12.02 6.50 -14.46
N SER A 173 11.48 5.74 -15.42
CA SER A 173 11.32 6.19 -16.81
C SER A 173 9.98 5.72 -17.36
N PRO A 174 9.16 6.59 -17.98
CA PRO A 174 7.82 6.21 -18.46
C PRO A 174 7.85 5.02 -19.42
N ILE A 175 6.85 4.14 -19.31
CA ILE A 175 6.59 3.02 -20.22
C ILE A 175 5.19 3.24 -20.82
N GLY A 176 5.15 3.63 -22.09
CA GLY A 176 3.89 3.92 -22.79
C GLY A 176 3.22 5.21 -22.31
N SER A 177 1.95 5.36 -22.67
CA SER A 177 1.11 6.51 -22.30
C SER A 177 0.30 6.23 -21.03
N LEU A 178 -0.32 7.29 -20.49
CA LEU A 178 -1.43 7.15 -19.53
C LEU A 178 -2.50 6.22 -20.11
N ARG A 179 -3.01 5.29 -19.28
CA ARG A 179 -4.19 4.47 -19.55
C ARG A 179 -5.39 5.16 -18.89
N PRO A 180 -6.21 5.91 -19.63
CA PRO A 180 -7.22 6.77 -19.03
C PRO A 180 -8.28 5.99 -18.27
N ILE A 181 -8.78 6.59 -17.19
CA ILE A 181 -9.98 6.15 -16.47
C ILE A 181 -10.90 7.35 -16.41
N ASP A 182 -12.11 7.23 -16.95
CA ASP A 182 -13.08 8.31 -16.91
C ASP A 182 -13.78 8.36 -15.55
N LEU A 183 -13.48 9.40 -14.78
CA LEU A 183 -14.05 9.63 -13.44
C LEU A 183 -14.99 10.83 -13.39
N ASN A 184 -14.96 11.72 -14.40
CA ASN A 184 -15.65 13.01 -14.37
C ASN A 184 -15.41 13.79 -13.06
N GLN A 185 -14.14 13.93 -12.66
CA GLN A 185 -13.69 14.56 -11.40
C GLN A 185 -12.99 15.90 -11.64
N THR A 186 -12.84 16.69 -10.58
CA THR A 186 -12.00 17.90 -10.56
C THR A 186 -10.59 17.59 -10.07
N THR A 187 -9.66 18.53 -10.21
CA THR A 187 -8.36 18.51 -9.50
C THR A 187 -8.27 19.73 -8.58
N PRO A 188 -8.16 19.57 -7.25
CA PRO A 188 -8.18 18.32 -6.48
C PRO A 188 -9.52 17.54 -6.63
N PRO A 189 -9.51 16.21 -6.45
CA PRO A 189 -10.72 15.40 -6.50
C PRO A 189 -11.65 15.69 -5.32
N VAL A 190 -12.95 15.48 -5.52
CA VAL A 190 -14.00 15.57 -4.50
C VAL A 190 -14.47 14.16 -4.18
N GLY A 191 -14.27 13.72 -2.93
CA GLY A 191 -14.49 12.33 -2.53
C GLY A 191 -14.96 12.14 -1.09
N PRO A 192 -14.91 10.91 -0.57
CA PRO A 192 -14.25 9.74 -1.18
C PRO A 192 -14.95 9.12 -2.39
N ALA A 193 -16.29 9.13 -2.46
CA ALA A 193 -17.03 8.48 -3.54
C ALA A 193 -16.64 9.00 -4.93
N GLY A 194 -16.60 8.13 -5.94
CA GLY A 194 -16.22 8.48 -7.32
C GLY A 194 -14.73 8.74 -7.56
N THR A 195 -13.86 8.55 -6.56
CA THR A 195 -12.41 8.72 -6.70
C THR A 195 -11.69 7.39 -6.93
N VAL A 196 -10.48 7.46 -7.51
CA VAL A 196 -9.56 6.31 -7.50
C VAL A 196 -9.28 5.86 -6.07
N SER A 197 -8.93 4.58 -5.89
CA SER A 197 -8.67 4.05 -4.57
C SER A 197 -7.27 3.49 -4.42
N ASP A 198 -7.01 2.31 -4.94
CA ASP A 198 -5.76 1.59 -4.68
C ASP A 198 -5.32 0.83 -5.94
N ILE A 199 -4.04 0.52 -6.02
CA ILE A 199 -3.41 -0.20 -7.12
C ILE A 199 -2.35 -1.16 -6.59
N LEU A 200 -2.37 -2.39 -7.07
CA LEU A 200 -1.38 -3.39 -6.70
C LEU A 200 -1.23 -4.50 -7.74
N PHE A 201 -0.05 -5.12 -7.77
CA PHE A 201 0.15 -6.36 -8.50
C PHE A 201 -0.39 -7.54 -7.68
N ASN A 202 -0.96 -8.54 -8.36
CA ASN A 202 -1.25 -9.81 -7.71
C ASN A 202 0.04 -10.51 -7.25
N PRO A 203 -0.03 -11.45 -6.28
CA PRO A 203 1.14 -12.12 -5.72
C PRO A 203 2.10 -12.70 -6.77
N SER A 204 1.59 -13.34 -7.83
CA SER A 204 2.44 -13.89 -8.90
C SER A 204 2.96 -12.84 -9.89
N GLN A 205 2.54 -11.58 -9.74
CA GLN A 205 2.85 -10.43 -10.59
C GLN A 205 2.51 -10.66 -12.07
N THR A 206 1.36 -11.31 -12.30
CA THR A 206 0.78 -11.59 -13.63
C THR A 206 -0.34 -10.63 -14.00
N THR A 207 -0.82 -9.80 -13.07
CA THR A 207 -1.87 -8.80 -13.31
C THR A 207 -1.65 -7.60 -12.40
N LEU A 208 -1.81 -6.40 -12.94
CA LEU A 208 -1.95 -5.16 -12.19
C LEU A 208 -3.44 -4.88 -11.98
N LEU A 209 -3.88 -4.71 -10.74
CA LEU A 209 -5.27 -4.42 -10.40
C LEU A 209 -5.38 -3.02 -9.82
N ALA A 210 -6.27 -2.20 -10.36
CA ALA A 210 -6.66 -0.92 -9.79
C ALA A 210 -8.13 -0.96 -9.35
N SER A 211 -8.47 -0.23 -8.29
CA SER A 211 -9.84 -0.02 -7.82
C SER A 211 -10.25 1.44 -7.90
N VAL A 212 -11.53 1.66 -8.24
CA VAL A 212 -12.19 2.96 -8.26
C VAL A 212 -13.46 2.85 -7.42
N LYS A 213 -13.65 3.81 -6.51
CA LYS A 213 -14.83 3.82 -5.64
C LYS A 213 -16.06 4.21 -6.45
N GLY A 214 -17.14 3.46 -6.25
CA GLY A 214 -18.47 3.88 -6.69
C GLY A 214 -19.05 4.90 -5.73
N SER A 215 -20.32 4.73 -5.41
CA SER A 215 -21.04 5.48 -4.38
C SER A 215 -21.85 4.50 -3.53
N PRO A 216 -22.48 4.92 -2.42
CA PRO A 216 -23.33 4.02 -1.64
C PRO A 216 -24.47 3.34 -2.41
N VAL A 217 -24.78 3.80 -3.63
CA VAL A 217 -25.83 3.25 -4.51
C VAL A 217 -25.33 2.76 -5.87
N LEU A 218 -24.04 2.94 -6.18
CA LEU A 218 -23.42 2.51 -7.44
C LEU A 218 -22.20 1.65 -7.15
N PRO A 219 -22.01 0.52 -7.85
CA PRO A 219 -20.88 -0.34 -7.61
C PRO A 219 -19.55 0.36 -7.92
N GLY A 220 -18.53 -0.02 -7.18
CA GLY A 220 -17.14 0.29 -7.49
C GLY A 220 -16.66 -0.53 -8.67
N SER A 221 -15.53 -0.08 -9.24
CA SER A 221 -14.93 -0.71 -10.41
C SER A 221 -13.57 -1.29 -10.06
N PHE A 222 -13.30 -2.49 -10.57
CA PHE A 222 -12.00 -3.13 -10.59
C PHE A 222 -11.50 -3.16 -12.03
N ILE A 223 -10.26 -2.72 -12.23
CA ILE A 223 -9.65 -2.56 -13.54
C ILE A 223 -8.38 -3.40 -13.56
N ALA A 224 -8.46 -4.57 -14.17
CA ALA A 224 -7.35 -5.50 -14.27
C ALA A 224 -6.58 -5.29 -15.58
N TYR A 225 -5.27 -5.10 -15.49
CA TYR A 225 -4.34 -5.04 -16.62
C TYR A 225 -3.46 -6.29 -16.60
N PRO A 226 -3.77 -7.32 -17.40
CA PRO A 226 -2.97 -8.52 -17.46
C PRO A 226 -1.54 -8.24 -17.90
N VAL A 227 -0.60 -8.99 -17.36
CA VAL A 227 0.80 -9.00 -17.78
C VAL A 227 0.97 -10.07 -18.85
N SER A 228 1.47 -9.67 -20.01
CA SER A 228 1.76 -10.57 -21.12
C SER A 228 2.83 -11.59 -20.72
N LYS A 229 2.55 -12.87 -21.01
CA LYS A 229 3.49 -13.97 -20.75
C LYS A 229 4.68 -13.97 -21.70
N ILE A 230 4.57 -13.29 -22.85
CA ILE A 230 5.58 -13.33 -23.93
C ILE A 230 6.65 -12.27 -23.68
N ASP A 231 6.25 -11.00 -23.60
CA ASP A 231 7.14 -9.85 -23.53
C ASP A 231 7.16 -9.18 -22.15
N ARG A 232 6.37 -9.69 -21.18
CA ARG A 232 6.24 -9.15 -19.83
C ARG A 232 5.69 -7.70 -19.78
N SER A 233 5.07 -7.23 -20.86
CA SER A 233 4.41 -5.93 -20.88
C SER A 233 3.08 -5.97 -20.11
N ILE A 234 2.69 -4.84 -19.54
CA ILE A 234 1.39 -4.68 -18.88
C ILE A 234 0.39 -4.21 -19.95
N SER A 235 -0.73 -4.92 -20.10
CA SER A 235 -1.76 -4.63 -21.10
C SER A 235 -2.23 -3.18 -21.06
N THR A 236 -2.50 -2.59 -22.22
CA THR A 236 -3.19 -1.30 -22.36
C THR A 236 -4.70 -1.44 -22.41
N THR A 237 -5.21 -2.65 -22.68
CA THR A 237 -6.64 -2.97 -22.67
C THR A 237 -6.99 -3.64 -21.35
N PRO A 238 -7.78 -2.98 -20.48
CA PRO A 238 -8.15 -3.55 -19.20
C PRO A 238 -9.31 -4.52 -19.32
N ILE A 239 -9.47 -5.32 -18.27
CA ILE A 239 -10.65 -6.11 -17.98
C ILE A 239 -11.37 -5.38 -16.83
N LEU A 240 -12.58 -4.91 -17.10
CA LEU A 240 -13.40 -4.16 -16.16
C LEU A 240 -14.34 -5.11 -15.43
N SER A 241 -14.48 -4.92 -14.11
CA SER A 241 -15.44 -5.66 -13.30
C SER A 241 -16.13 -4.72 -12.31
N GLN A 242 -17.45 -4.86 -12.17
CA GLN A 242 -18.28 -4.06 -11.28
C GLN A 242 -19.20 -5.01 -10.50
N PRO A 243 -18.67 -5.76 -9.52
CA PRO A 243 -19.51 -6.63 -8.70
C PRO A 243 -20.58 -5.78 -8.00
N PRO A 244 -21.88 -6.04 -8.23
CA PRO A 244 -22.96 -5.13 -7.84
C PRO A 244 -23.11 -4.97 -6.32
N GLN A 245 -22.47 -5.84 -5.54
CA GLN A 245 -22.51 -5.83 -4.09
C GLN A 245 -21.30 -5.11 -3.47
N VAL A 246 -20.31 -4.66 -4.26
CA VAL A 246 -19.20 -3.84 -3.77
C VAL A 246 -19.40 -2.42 -4.29
N HIS A 247 -19.65 -1.48 -3.39
CA HIS A 247 -20.01 -0.11 -3.67
C HIS A 247 -18.78 0.80 -3.59
N VAL A 248 -18.30 1.08 -2.38
CA VAL A 248 -17.22 2.03 -2.14
C VAL A 248 -15.93 1.26 -1.96
N ALA A 249 -15.47 0.57 -3.02
CA ALA A 249 -14.25 -0.25 -3.00
C ALA A 249 -13.00 0.57 -2.63
N PHE A 250 -12.70 0.66 -1.33
CA PHE A 250 -11.70 1.57 -0.79
C PHE A 250 -10.33 0.88 -0.76
N GLY A 251 -9.96 0.26 0.34
CA GLY A 251 -8.71 -0.49 0.48
C GLY A 251 -8.86 -1.89 -0.11
N ILE A 252 -7.81 -2.37 -0.77
CA ILE A 252 -7.78 -3.74 -1.30
C ILE A 252 -6.50 -4.46 -0.89
N SER A 253 -6.62 -5.76 -0.61
CA SER A 253 -5.48 -6.59 -0.17
C SER A 253 -5.60 -8.02 -0.66
N PHE A 254 -4.59 -8.55 -1.36
CA PHE A 254 -4.59 -9.96 -1.78
C PHE A 254 -4.39 -10.88 -0.58
N LEU A 255 -5.12 -11.99 -0.58
CA LEU A 255 -5.14 -12.95 0.52
C LEU A 255 -4.16 -14.09 0.28
N GLY A 256 -2.92 -13.74 -0.11
CA GLY A 256 -1.85 -14.70 -0.39
C GLY A 256 -2.06 -15.56 -1.63
N SER A 257 -2.99 -15.20 -2.52
CA SER A 257 -3.21 -15.87 -3.80
C SER A 257 -3.67 -14.87 -4.87
N ASP A 258 -3.55 -15.24 -6.14
CA ASP A 258 -3.98 -14.41 -7.27
C ASP A 258 -5.50 -14.33 -7.43
N HIS A 259 -6.24 -15.18 -6.72
CA HIS A 259 -7.67 -15.42 -6.93
C HIS A 259 -8.57 -14.87 -5.82
N ARG A 260 -7.98 -14.32 -4.75
CA ARG A 260 -8.72 -13.88 -3.56
C ARG A 260 -8.22 -12.53 -3.06
N LEU A 261 -9.17 -11.62 -2.89
CA LEU A 261 -8.92 -10.25 -2.50
C LEU A 261 -9.91 -9.87 -1.39
N ALA A 262 -9.43 -9.17 -0.36
CA ALA A 262 -10.28 -8.45 0.57
C ALA A 262 -10.48 -7.02 0.07
N VAL A 263 -11.68 -6.51 0.21
CA VAL A 263 -12.07 -5.15 -0.16
C VAL A 263 -12.78 -4.53 1.02
N SER A 264 -12.23 -3.46 1.59
CA SER A 264 -12.96 -2.61 2.54
C SER A 264 -13.95 -1.73 1.78
N ASP A 265 -15.13 -1.57 2.34
CA ASP A 265 -16.24 -0.86 1.72
C ASP A 265 -17.07 -0.15 2.78
N PRO A 266 -16.88 1.17 3.00
CA PRO A 266 -17.58 1.90 4.05
C PRO A 266 -19.10 2.01 3.84
N ALA A 267 -19.65 1.51 2.73
CA ALA A 267 -21.10 1.41 2.55
C ALA A 267 -21.70 0.13 3.17
N ILE A 268 -20.89 -0.91 3.38
CA ILE A 268 -21.38 -2.24 3.81
C ILE A 268 -20.47 -2.96 4.83
N GLY A 269 -19.30 -2.42 5.15
CA GLY A 269 -18.22 -3.06 5.91
C GLY A 269 -17.06 -3.48 5.02
N ALA A 270 -17.11 -4.72 4.52
CA ALA A 270 -16.11 -5.25 3.61
C ALA A 270 -16.68 -6.42 2.80
N SER A 271 -15.92 -6.88 1.81
CA SER A 271 -16.22 -8.08 1.03
C SER A 271 -14.95 -8.88 0.76
N LEU A 272 -15.08 -10.20 0.77
CA LEU A 272 -14.14 -11.08 0.08
C LEU A 272 -14.63 -11.23 -1.36
N VAL A 273 -13.73 -10.99 -2.30
CA VAL A 273 -14.00 -11.13 -3.73
C VAL A 273 -13.09 -12.19 -4.33
N SER A 274 -13.60 -12.84 -5.36
CA SER A 274 -12.88 -13.83 -6.16
C SER A 274 -12.45 -13.22 -7.49
N ILE A 275 -11.30 -13.65 -7.99
CA ILE A 275 -10.75 -13.22 -9.27
C ILE A 275 -10.63 -14.45 -10.17
N SER A 276 -11.35 -14.44 -11.28
CA SER A 276 -11.37 -15.54 -12.25
C SER A 276 -10.01 -15.69 -12.95
N PRO A 277 -9.75 -16.82 -13.64
CA PRO A 277 -8.59 -16.95 -14.52
C PRO A 277 -8.54 -15.93 -15.66
N SER A 278 -9.69 -15.34 -16.02
CA SER A 278 -9.79 -14.22 -16.96
C SER A 278 -9.69 -12.85 -16.28
N PHE A 279 -9.26 -12.81 -15.01
CA PHE A 279 -9.07 -11.59 -14.21
C PHE A 279 -10.34 -10.77 -13.94
N SER A 280 -11.52 -11.36 -14.11
CA SER A 280 -12.77 -10.74 -13.72
C SER A 280 -12.96 -10.84 -12.21
N VAL A 281 -13.36 -9.74 -11.57
CA VAL A 281 -13.61 -9.66 -10.13
C VAL A 281 -15.11 -9.85 -9.85
N THR A 282 -15.44 -10.80 -8.99
CA THR A 282 -16.81 -11.08 -8.54
C THR A 282 -16.88 -11.16 -7.03
N GLN A 283 -17.96 -10.68 -6.42
CA GLN A 283 -18.14 -10.85 -4.98
C GLN A 283 -18.34 -12.32 -4.60
N ASP A 284 -17.74 -12.74 -3.49
CA ASP A 284 -17.85 -14.07 -2.91
C ASP A 284 -18.57 -14.02 -1.55
N VAL A 285 -18.01 -13.27 -0.58
CA VAL A 285 -18.52 -13.23 0.81
C VAL A 285 -18.65 -11.79 1.32
N PRO A 286 -19.87 -11.27 1.58
CA PRO A 286 -20.04 -10.00 2.27
C PRO A 286 -19.64 -10.11 3.75
N ILE A 287 -19.07 -9.03 4.29
CA ILE A 287 -18.66 -8.90 5.69
C ILE A 287 -19.32 -7.64 6.25
N THR A 288 -20.52 -7.81 6.82
CA THR A 288 -21.25 -6.70 7.44
C THR A 288 -20.70 -6.39 8.83
N ILE A 289 -20.30 -5.14 9.05
CA ILE A 289 -19.72 -4.67 10.31
C ILE A 289 -20.72 -3.77 11.02
N ALA A 290 -21.37 -4.30 12.05
CA ALA A 290 -22.37 -3.55 12.80
C ALA A 290 -21.73 -2.35 13.52
N GLY A 291 -22.32 -1.16 13.32
CA GLY A 291 -21.89 0.07 14.00
C GLY A 291 -20.57 0.66 13.50
N GLU A 292 -20.16 0.30 12.28
CA GLU A 292 -19.03 0.95 11.60
C GLU A 292 -19.22 2.48 11.48
N GLY A 293 -18.11 3.19 11.37
CA GLY A 293 -18.06 4.58 10.98
C GLY A 293 -17.79 4.68 9.48
N THR A 294 -16.58 4.27 9.08
CA THR A 294 -16.09 4.24 7.70
C THR A 294 -14.98 3.20 7.55
N VAL A 295 -15.32 1.93 7.31
CA VAL A 295 -14.31 0.88 7.07
C VAL A 295 -13.65 1.10 5.71
N CYS A 296 -12.45 1.67 5.71
CA CYS A 296 -11.80 2.17 4.51
C CYS A 296 -10.48 1.47 4.19
N TRP A 297 -9.67 1.04 5.16
CA TRP A 297 -8.39 0.38 4.88
C TRP A 297 -8.40 -1.10 5.26
N ALA A 298 -7.58 -1.88 4.56
CA ALA A 298 -7.48 -3.32 4.76
C ALA A 298 -6.03 -3.79 4.67
N GLU A 299 -5.58 -4.54 5.69
CA GLU A 299 -4.26 -5.17 5.72
C GLU A 299 -4.40 -6.67 5.99
N TYR A 300 -3.74 -7.50 5.19
CA TYR A 300 -3.77 -8.96 5.33
C TYR A 300 -2.56 -9.47 6.11
N ASN A 301 -2.83 -10.21 7.19
CA ASN A 301 -1.82 -10.93 7.97
C ASN A 301 -1.77 -12.42 7.54
N PRO A 302 -0.76 -12.82 6.73
CA PRO A 302 -0.64 -14.21 6.29
C PRO A 302 -0.30 -15.18 7.42
N LYS A 303 0.37 -14.72 8.49
CA LYS A 303 0.77 -15.58 9.62
C LYS A 303 -0.44 -16.15 10.36
N ASN A 304 -1.49 -15.34 10.50
CA ASN A 304 -2.70 -15.72 11.22
C ASN A 304 -3.90 -15.98 10.29
N GLN A 305 -3.73 -15.75 8.97
CA GLN A 305 -4.80 -15.76 7.98
C GLN A 305 -5.95 -14.82 8.37
N GLU A 306 -5.59 -13.59 8.76
CA GLU A 306 -6.51 -12.58 9.26
C GLU A 306 -6.46 -11.33 8.39
N ILE A 307 -7.60 -10.66 8.24
CA ILE A 307 -7.69 -9.33 7.65
C ILE A 307 -7.94 -8.36 8.79
N TYR A 308 -7.17 -7.28 8.83
CA TYR A 308 -7.37 -6.15 9.71
C TYR A 308 -8.05 -5.05 8.91
N LEU A 309 -9.26 -4.68 9.35
CA LEU A 309 -10.09 -3.66 8.74
C LEU A 309 -10.07 -2.43 9.64
N MET A 310 -9.57 -1.34 9.09
CA MET A 310 -9.42 -0.06 9.77
C MET A 310 -10.59 0.85 9.42
N ASP A 311 -11.19 1.40 10.46
CA ASP A 311 -12.36 2.26 10.39
C ASP A 311 -11.96 3.69 10.76
N GLY A 312 -12.16 4.64 9.83
CA GLY A 312 -11.78 6.04 10.05
C GLY A 312 -12.63 6.74 11.13
N GLY A 313 -13.82 6.23 11.42
CA GLY A 313 -14.75 6.76 12.41
C GLY A 313 -14.80 5.98 13.73
N LYS A 314 -14.07 4.86 13.85
CA LYS A 314 -14.08 4.00 15.05
C LYS A 314 -12.66 3.67 15.53
N PRO A 315 -12.43 3.55 16.85
CA PRO A 315 -11.09 3.30 17.35
C PRO A 315 -10.67 1.85 17.13
N ASN A 316 -11.62 0.92 17.20
CA ASN A 316 -11.38 -0.52 17.16
C ASN A 316 -11.08 -1.00 15.75
N ILE A 317 -10.17 -1.97 15.65
CA ILE A 317 -9.87 -2.65 14.39
C ILE A 317 -10.66 -3.94 14.34
N THR A 318 -11.44 -4.10 13.27
CA THR A 318 -12.18 -5.32 13.01
C THR A 318 -11.23 -6.38 12.47
N VAL A 319 -11.25 -7.57 13.06
CA VAL A 319 -10.41 -8.70 12.63
C VAL A 319 -11.29 -9.74 11.98
N VAL A 320 -10.96 -10.15 10.76
CA VAL A 320 -11.76 -11.08 9.97
C VAL A 320 -10.93 -12.29 9.58
N ASN A 321 -11.52 -13.49 9.60
CA ASN A 321 -10.88 -14.66 9.01
C ASN A 321 -10.81 -14.51 7.48
N ALA A 322 -9.61 -14.55 6.92
CA ALA A 322 -9.38 -14.30 5.49
C ALA A 322 -10.01 -15.36 4.55
N LYS A 323 -10.27 -16.57 5.06
CA LYS A 323 -10.89 -17.65 4.29
C LYS A 323 -12.41 -17.56 4.30
N THR A 324 -13.00 -17.35 5.48
CA THR A 324 -14.45 -17.50 5.69
C THR A 324 -15.21 -16.18 5.76
N GLY A 325 -14.53 -15.03 5.92
CA GLY A 325 -15.20 -13.74 6.15
C GLY A 325 -15.79 -13.58 7.54
N ILE A 326 -15.62 -14.57 8.43
CA ILE A 326 -16.16 -14.51 9.80
C ILE A 326 -15.38 -13.48 10.63
N ILE A 327 -16.10 -12.53 11.21
CA ILE A 327 -15.56 -11.56 12.17
C ILE A 327 -15.13 -12.30 13.44
N LYS A 328 -13.87 -12.09 13.82
CA LYS A 328 -13.27 -12.58 15.07
C LYS A 328 -13.35 -11.49 16.14
N LYS A 329 -12.88 -11.79 17.34
CA LYS A 329 -12.64 -10.77 18.37
C LYS A 329 -11.81 -9.62 17.75
N GLY A 330 -12.29 -8.38 17.82
CA GLY A 330 -11.54 -7.23 17.32
C GLY A 330 -10.30 -6.91 18.16
N ILE A 331 -9.54 -5.91 17.71
CA ILE A 331 -8.50 -5.27 18.53
C ILE A 331 -9.14 -4.03 19.15
N GLN A 332 -9.32 -4.06 20.47
CA GLN A 332 -9.83 -2.91 21.20
C GLN A 332 -8.72 -1.87 21.31
N GLN A 333 -9.01 -0.64 20.91
CA GLN A 333 -8.11 0.48 21.06
C GLN A 333 -8.74 1.52 21.97
N ASP A 334 -7.89 2.33 22.59
CA ASP A 334 -8.33 3.53 23.28
C ASP A 334 -9.04 4.47 22.30
N ASP A 335 -10.05 5.20 22.78
CA ASP A 335 -10.82 6.13 21.94
C ASP A 335 -10.09 7.46 21.73
N SER A 336 -9.08 7.75 22.56
CA SER A 336 -8.23 8.90 22.31
C SER A 336 -7.37 8.63 21.06
N GLY A 337 -7.51 9.51 20.07
CA GLY A 337 -6.98 9.29 18.72
C GLY A 337 -7.96 8.67 17.71
N LEU A 338 -9.27 8.67 18.04
CA LEU A 338 -10.38 7.99 17.37
C LEU A 338 -10.28 7.82 15.85
N GLY A 339 -10.22 6.58 15.38
CA GLY A 339 -10.20 6.25 13.96
C GLY A 339 -8.85 5.70 13.52
N SER A 340 -8.86 4.63 12.74
CA SER A 340 -7.68 4.01 12.14
C SER A 340 -7.69 4.27 10.65
N LEU A 341 -6.59 4.81 10.12
CA LEU A 341 -6.41 5.02 8.69
C LEU A 341 -5.45 3.95 8.13
N ASP A 342 -4.50 4.36 7.29
CA ASP A 342 -3.46 3.50 6.74
C ASP A 342 -2.77 2.64 7.81
N ALA A 343 -2.49 1.39 7.46
CA ALA A 343 -1.73 0.50 8.32
C ALA A 343 -0.81 -0.42 7.51
N ARG A 344 0.23 -0.89 8.18
CA ARG A 344 1.15 -1.88 7.60
C ARG A 344 1.66 -2.84 8.66
N LEU A 345 1.77 -4.11 8.30
CA LEU A 345 2.45 -5.11 9.11
C LEU A 345 3.98 -4.91 9.11
N GLY A 346 4.60 -5.18 10.25
CA GLY A 346 6.05 -5.29 10.38
C GLY A 346 6.39 -6.34 11.44
N GLY A 347 6.79 -7.52 10.99
CA GLY A 347 7.04 -8.65 11.88
C GLY A 347 5.76 -9.08 12.59
N ASP A 348 5.78 -9.06 13.92
CA ASP A 348 4.62 -9.41 14.76
C ASP A 348 3.75 -8.20 15.14
N PHE A 349 4.01 -7.04 14.54
CA PHE A 349 3.34 -5.78 14.86
C PHE A 349 2.55 -5.22 13.68
N LEU A 350 1.47 -4.52 14.00
CA LEU A 350 0.71 -3.69 13.07
C LEU A 350 0.93 -2.22 13.44
N TYR A 351 1.38 -1.43 12.48
CA TYR A 351 1.58 0.01 12.60
C TYR A 351 0.39 0.71 11.98
N VAL A 352 -0.35 1.49 12.77
CA VAL A 352 -1.63 2.09 12.36
C VAL A 352 -1.55 3.59 12.51
N LEU A 353 -1.63 4.31 11.39
CA LEU A 353 -1.78 5.75 11.39
C LEU A 353 -3.19 6.11 11.85
N LYS A 354 -3.31 6.95 12.88
CA LYS A 354 -4.60 7.33 13.47
C LYS A 354 -5.13 8.62 12.87
N THR A 355 -6.38 8.98 13.11
CA THR A 355 -6.91 10.31 12.70
C THR A 355 -6.27 11.46 13.47
N ALA A 356 -5.85 11.21 14.71
CA ALA A 356 -4.99 12.09 15.47
C ALA A 356 -3.56 12.04 14.95
N PRO A 357 -2.70 13.03 15.29
CA PRO A 357 -1.26 12.99 15.03
C PRO A 357 -0.57 11.93 15.89
N GLU A 358 -0.89 10.65 15.67
CA GLU A 358 -0.25 9.53 16.34
C GLU A 358 -0.22 8.26 15.46
N ILE A 359 0.68 7.35 15.80
CA ILE A 359 0.71 5.98 15.28
C ILE A 359 0.53 5.02 16.45
N ASN A 360 -0.41 4.09 16.31
CA ASN A 360 -0.56 2.99 17.25
C ASN A 360 0.28 1.81 16.77
N VAL A 361 1.12 1.29 17.67
CA VAL A 361 1.84 0.04 17.47
C VAL A 361 1.09 -1.06 18.21
N ILE A 362 0.70 -2.09 17.49
CA ILE A 362 -0.15 -3.18 18.01
C ILE A 362 0.59 -4.49 17.87
N GLU A 363 0.79 -5.21 18.97
CA GLU A 363 1.28 -6.59 18.91
C GLU A 363 0.15 -7.51 18.44
N THR A 364 0.31 -8.13 17.26
CA THR A 364 -0.76 -8.87 16.58
C THR A 364 -1.18 -10.14 17.33
N LYS A 365 -0.24 -10.77 18.06
CA LYS A 365 -0.48 -11.99 18.84
C LYS A 365 -1.37 -11.73 20.06
N THR A 366 -1.05 -10.71 20.84
CA THR A 366 -1.81 -10.37 22.06
C THR A 366 -2.97 -9.42 21.77
N ARG A 367 -2.98 -8.79 20.59
CA ARG A 367 -3.97 -7.79 20.15
C ARG A 367 -4.02 -6.60 21.10
N ARG A 368 -2.85 -6.16 21.55
CA ARG A 368 -2.69 -5.02 22.46
C ARG A 368 -1.90 -3.92 21.79
N THR A 369 -2.36 -2.69 21.97
CA THR A 369 -1.56 -1.51 21.68
C THR A 369 -0.38 -1.49 22.66
N VAL A 370 0.84 -1.60 22.15
CA VAL A 370 2.08 -1.55 22.93
C VAL A 370 2.70 -0.15 22.95
N GLN A 371 2.32 0.71 22.00
CA GLN A 371 2.74 2.09 21.96
C GLN A 371 1.72 2.98 21.26
N ARG A 372 1.63 4.22 21.70
CA ARG A 372 0.99 5.34 20.98
C ARG A 372 2.05 6.40 20.74
N PHE A 373 2.56 6.46 19.53
CA PHE A 373 3.66 7.33 19.16
C PHE A 373 3.13 8.69 18.71
N ASN A 374 3.49 9.76 19.42
CA ASN A 374 3.00 11.12 19.16
C ASN A 374 3.75 11.78 17.98
N LEU A 375 3.00 12.27 16.99
CA LEU A 375 3.50 12.94 15.78
C LEU A 375 3.30 14.47 15.78
N THR A 376 2.78 15.09 16.85
CA THR A 376 2.45 16.54 16.87
C THR A 376 3.66 17.43 16.55
N SER A 377 4.85 17.00 16.94
CA SER A 377 6.10 17.70 16.67
C SER A 377 6.50 17.72 15.18
N LEU A 378 5.89 16.85 14.36
CA LEU A 378 6.22 16.71 12.94
C LEU A 378 5.38 17.61 12.03
N GLY A 379 4.35 18.28 12.56
CA GLY A 379 3.51 19.23 11.83
C GLY A 379 2.03 18.83 11.79
N SER A 380 1.34 19.30 10.75
CA SER A 380 -0.10 19.08 10.60
C SER A 380 -0.40 17.64 10.24
N ARG A 381 -1.29 17.00 11.02
CA ARG A 381 -1.80 15.66 10.74
C ARG A 381 -2.43 15.54 9.35
N GLN A 382 -2.99 16.62 8.82
CA GLN A 382 -3.74 16.65 7.57
C GLN A 382 -3.00 16.04 6.36
N GLY A 383 -1.67 16.17 6.32
CA GLY A 383 -0.85 15.63 5.23
C GLY A 383 -0.40 14.18 5.42
N PHE A 384 -0.56 13.59 6.62
CA PHE A 384 -0.01 12.26 6.90
C PHE A 384 -0.88 11.17 6.31
N VAL A 385 -0.32 10.38 5.40
CA VAL A 385 -1.02 9.35 4.63
C VAL A 385 -0.07 8.20 4.28
N GLY A 386 -0.63 7.03 4.05
CA GLY A 386 0.09 5.82 3.73
C GLY A 386 0.87 5.24 4.91
N MET A 387 1.20 3.96 4.83
CA MET A 387 2.05 3.29 5.81
C MET A 387 2.85 2.19 5.11
N ALA A 388 4.16 2.15 5.33
CA ALA A 388 5.04 1.11 4.83
C ALA A 388 6.04 0.69 5.91
N THR A 389 6.56 -0.52 5.82
CA THR A 389 7.56 -1.07 6.73
C THR A 389 8.72 -1.64 5.91
N TRP A 390 9.90 -1.71 6.51
CA TRP A 390 11.10 -2.30 5.92
C TRP A 390 11.86 -3.13 6.96
N GLY A 391 12.50 -4.19 6.50
CA GLY A 391 13.33 -5.07 7.33
C GLY A 391 12.60 -6.29 7.88
N PHE A 392 11.33 -6.50 7.55
CA PHE A 392 10.57 -7.70 7.96
C PHE A 392 10.37 -8.70 6.82
N ASP A 393 10.42 -8.20 5.58
CA ASP A 393 10.17 -8.98 4.38
C ASP A 393 11.48 -9.55 3.80
N GLN A 394 11.81 -10.78 4.17
CA GLN A 394 12.70 -11.65 3.38
C GLN A 394 12.02 -12.96 2.94
N HIS A 395 10.69 -12.99 2.94
CA HIS A 395 9.91 -14.06 2.31
C HIS A 395 9.28 -13.59 0.99
N GLU A 396 10.13 -13.26 0.02
CA GLU A 396 9.80 -13.44 -1.40
C GLU A 396 11.03 -14.03 -2.11
N GLY A 397 10.82 -15.16 -2.79
CA GLY A 397 11.84 -15.83 -3.62
C GLY A 397 12.44 -17.08 -2.98
N GLY A 398 11.61 -18.09 -2.72
CA GLY A 398 12.03 -19.49 -2.64
C GLY A 398 11.46 -20.20 -3.87
N GLU A 399 12.35 -20.76 -4.68
CA GLU A 399 12.04 -21.56 -5.86
C GLU A 399 11.02 -22.67 -5.54
N TRP A 400 10.06 -22.86 -6.45
CA TRP A 400 9.41 -24.15 -6.71
C TRP A 400 9.38 -24.36 -8.22
#